data_AF-A0A0M8WEQ1-F1
#
_entry.id   AF-A0A0M8WEQ1-F1
#
_cell.length_a   1.000
_cell.length_b   1.000
_cell.length_c   1.000
_cell.angle_alpha   90.00
_cell.angle_beta   90.00
_cell.angle_gamma   90.00
#
_symmetry.space_group_name_H-M   'P 1'
#
loop_
_entity.id
_entity.type
_entity.pdbx_description
1 polymer ?
#
loop_
_entity_poly.entity_id
_entity_poly.type
_entity_poly.pdbx_seq_one_letter_code
_entity_poly.pdbx_strand_id
1 'polypeptide(L)'
;MRDLVVECPVRLTASNRDELRLLYADLHDHYARRDARDGTRTTLHFVWAAPLDAERFGATYADQRHVFQASRPVLNSVRRLQETNRRLSGCAQPGGASLVT
;
A
#
# COMPACT_ATOMS: atom_id res chain seq x y z
N MET A 1 -12.10 -4.92 -9.48
CA MET A 1 -11.26 -4.85 -8.27
C MET A 1 -10.89 -3.40 -8.08
N ARG A 2 -11.18 -2.82 -6.91
CA ARG A 2 -10.93 -1.40 -6.65
C ARG A 2 -9.64 -1.27 -5.86
N ASP A 3 -8.70 -0.45 -6.33
CA ASP A 3 -7.48 -0.15 -5.61
C ASP A 3 -7.64 1.15 -4.83
N LEU A 4 -7.33 1.14 -3.54
CA LEU A 4 -7.39 2.31 -2.67
C LEU A 4 -6.04 2.57 -2.01
N VAL A 5 -5.51 3.75 -2.27
CA VAL A 5 -4.28 4.24 -1.66
C VAL A 5 -4.59 4.89 -0.30
N VAL A 6 -3.92 4.39 0.74
CA VAL A 6 -3.94 4.93 2.10
C VAL A 6 -2.59 5.59 2.35
N GLU A 7 -2.56 6.92 2.24
CA GLU A 7 -1.36 7.69 2.57
C GLU A 7 -1.14 7.70 4.08
N CYS A 8 0.05 7.28 4.49
CA CYS A 8 0.47 7.21 5.88
C CYS A 8 1.54 8.28 6.12
N PRO A 9 1.15 9.52 6.47
CA PRO A 9 2.08 10.62 6.71
C PRO A 9 2.87 10.43 8.02
N VAL A 10 2.42 9.52 8.88
CA VAL A 10 3.02 9.25 10.18
C VAL A 10 4.35 8.50 10.06
N ARG A 11 5.32 8.87 10.89
CA ARG A 11 6.54 8.08 11.06
C ARG A 11 6.25 6.90 11.99
N LEU A 12 6.64 5.69 11.60
CA LEU A 12 6.51 4.52 12.48
C LEU A 12 7.47 4.60 13.66
N THR A 13 6.91 4.45 14.85
CA THR A 13 7.62 4.35 16.12
C THR A 13 7.14 3.09 16.84
N ALA A 14 7.85 2.67 17.89
CA ALA A 14 7.36 1.56 18.71
C ALA A 14 6.00 1.90 19.36
N SER A 15 5.81 3.18 19.72
CA SER A 15 4.66 3.67 20.48
C SER A 15 3.37 3.77 19.66
N ASN A 16 3.45 4.00 18.35
CA ASN A 16 2.25 4.12 17.50
C ASN A 16 1.85 2.83 16.78
N ARG A 17 2.55 1.73 17.03
CA ARG A 17 2.26 0.44 16.39
C ARG A 17 0.90 -0.11 16.83
N ASP A 18 0.55 0.00 18.10
CA ASP A 18 -0.74 -0.49 18.60
C ASP A 18 -1.90 0.37 18.13
N GLU A 19 -1.71 1.69 18.05
CA GLU A 19 -2.69 2.61 17.44
C GLU A 19 -2.94 2.25 15.95
N LEU A 20 -1.89 1.88 15.22
CA LEU A 20 -2.04 1.43 13.83
C LEU A 20 -2.79 0.12 13.70
N ARG A 21 -2.67 -0.80 14.67
CA ARG A 21 -3.47 -2.03 14.68
C ARG A 21 -4.95 -1.75 14.85
N LEU A 22 -5.31 -0.77 15.69
CA LEU A 22 -6.70 -0.31 15.82
C LEU A 22 -7.20 0.27 14.49
N LEU A 23 -6.39 1.12 13.84
CA LEU A 23 -6.73 1.65 12.51
C LEU A 23 -6.92 0.54 11.47
N TYR A 24 -6.08 -0.50 11.46
CA TYR A 24 -6.24 -1.62 10.55
C TYR A 24 -7.54 -2.38 10.77
N ALA A 25 -7.96 -2.58 12.02
CA ALA A 25 -9.24 -3.21 12.35
C ALA A 25 -10.42 -2.37 11.86
N ASP A 26 -10.38 -1.05 12.06
CA ASP A 26 -11.44 -0.15 11.58
C ASP A 26 -11.54 -0.15 10.05
N LEU A 27 -10.40 -0.11 9.35
CA LEU A 27 -10.35 -0.21 7.88
C LEU A 27 -10.81 -1.60 7.42
N HIS A 28 -10.48 -2.66 8.16
CA HIS A 28 -10.97 -4.01 7.88
C HIS A 28 -12.49 -4.02 7.86
N ASP A 29 -13.12 -3.59 8.94
CA ASP A 29 -14.58 -3.64 9.08
C ASP A 29 -15.29 -2.70 8.11
N HIS A 30 -14.76 -1.50 7.91
CA HIS A 30 -15.33 -0.53 6.98
C HIS A 30 -15.42 -1.10 5.55
N TYR A 31 -14.31 -1.57 4.98
CA TYR A 31 -14.35 -2.10 3.62
C TYR A 31 -14.95 -3.49 3.54
N ALA A 32 -15.03 -4.26 4.64
CA ALA A 32 -15.73 -5.54 4.61
C ALA A 32 -17.23 -5.31 4.37
N ARG A 33 -17.83 -4.34 5.09
CA ARG A 33 -19.23 -3.94 4.91
C ARG A 33 -19.45 -3.34 3.52
N ARG A 34 -18.52 -2.51 3.06
CA ARG A 34 -18.59 -1.91 1.72
C ARG A 34 -18.53 -2.97 0.62
N ASP A 35 -17.56 -3.87 0.66
CA ASP A 35 -17.36 -4.88 -0.36
C ASP A 35 -18.55 -5.86 -0.40
N ALA A 36 -19.16 -6.16 0.75
CA ALA A 36 -20.40 -6.95 0.83
C ALA A 36 -21.60 -6.23 0.19
N ARG A 37 -21.69 -4.91 0.33
CA ARG A 37 -22.75 -4.09 -0.28
C ARG A 37 -22.56 -3.87 -1.78
N ASP A 38 -21.33 -3.57 -2.18
CA ASP A 38 -20.99 -3.15 -3.55
C ASP A 38 -20.59 -4.37 -4.43
N GLY A 39 -20.49 -5.57 -3.86
CA GLY A 39 -20.09 -6.82 -4.53
C GLY A 39 -18.65 -6.82 -5.07
N THR A 40 -17.88 -5.78 -4.79
CA THR A 40 -16.56 -5.54 -5.37
C THR A 40 -15.50 -5.54 -4.28
N ARG A 41 -14.50 -6.40 -4.41
CA ARG A 41 -13.35 -6.42 -3.49
C ARG A 41 -12.45 -5.20 -3.63
N THR A 42 -12.09 -4.63 -2.49
CA THR A 42 -11.17 -3.50 -2.36
C THR A 42 -9.78 -3.98 -1.95
N THR A 43 -8.76 -3.59 -2.72
CA THR A 43 -7.34 -3.71 -2.36
C THR A 43 -6.93 -2.46 -1.58
N LEU A 44 -6.22 -2.64 -0.46
CA LEU A 44 -5.68 -1.54 0.33
C LEU A 44 -4.17 -1.40 0.10
N HIS A 45 -3.73 -0.22 -0.31
CA HIS A 45 -2.32 0.10 -0.53
C HIS A 45 -1.83 1.15 0.46
N PHE A 46 -1.05 0.74 1.46
CA PHE A 46 -0.45 1.64 2.44
C PHE A 46 0.85 2.24 1.90
N VAL A 47 0.95 3.58 1.91
CA VAL A 47 2.11 4.33 1.41
C VAL A 47 2.70 5.20 2.52
N TRP A 48 3.89 4.84 3.00
CA TRP A 48 4.56 5.53 4.11
C TRP A 48 5.42 6.71 3.63
N ALA A 49 5.25 7.88 4.26
CA ALA A 49 5.95 9.10 3.86
C ALA A 49 7.41 9.20 4.36
N ALA A 50 7.74 8.58 5.48
CA ALA A 50 9.08 8.63 6.09
C ALA A 50 9.91 7.39 5.76
N PRO A 51 11.26 7.48 5.75
CA PRO A 51 12.10 6.30 5.71
C PRO A 51 11.77 5.42 6.91
N LEU A 52 11.29 4.23 6.60
CA LEU A 52 11.07 3.18 7.58
C LEU A 52 12.34 2.38 7.70
N ASP A 53 12.77 2.15 8.94
CA ASP A 53 13.72 1.09 9.19
C ASP A 53 13.08 -0.25 8.76
N ALA A 54 13.87 -1.13 8.15
CA ALA A 54 13.39 -2.36 7.55
C ALA A 54 12.63 -3.24 8.55
N GLU A 55 13.05 -3.21 9.83
CA GLU A 55 12.40 -3.99 10.89
C GLU A 55 10.97 -3.50 11.16
N ARG A 56 10.77 -2.17 11.21
CA ARG A 56 9.45 -1.56 11.44
C ARG A 56 8.54 -1.71 10.22
N PHE A 57 9.10 -1.63 9.01
CA PHE A 57 8.36 -1.91 7.79
C PHE A 57 7.87 -3.36 7.76
N GLY A 58 8.74 -4.32 8.09
CA GLY A 58 8.38 -5.73 8.17
C GLY A 58 7.31 -6.00 9.24
N ALA A 59 7.48 -5.44 10.43
CA ALA A 59 6.53 -5.61 11.54
C ALA A 59 5.13 -5.09 11.18
N THR A 60 5.04 -3.91 10.56
CA THR A 60 3.74 -3.35 10.13
C THR A 60 3.13 -4.12 8.98
N TYR A 61 3.94 -4.63 8.05
CA TYR A 61 3.42 -5.50 7.00
C TYR A 61 2.87 -6.82 7.54
N ALA A 62 3.52 -7.39 8.55
CA ALA A 62 3.03 -8.59 9.24
C ALA A 62 1.70 -8.31 9.96
N ASP A 63 1.57 -7.18 10.65
CA ASP A 63 0.32 -6.78 11.32
C ASP A 63 -0.81 -6.58 10.29
N GLN A 64 -0.55 -5.86 9.19
CA GLN A 64 -1.51 -5.70 8.10
C GLN A 64 -1.95 -7.06 7.56
N ARG A 65 -0.99 -7.93 7.24
CA ARG A 65 -1.31 -9.27 6.78
C ARG A 65 -2.16 -10.02 7.78
N HIS A 66 -1.84 -9.98 9.07
CA HIS A 66 -2.63 -10.65 10.11
C HIS A 66 -4.08 -10.17 10.12
N VAL A 67 -4.31 -8.86 10.01
CA VAL A 67 -5.66 -8.27 10.05
C VAL A 67 -6.46 -8.54 8.77
N PHE A 68 -5.80 -8.54 7.60
CA PHE A 68 -6.49 -8.60 6.30
C PHE A 68 -6.44 -9.98 5.61
N GLN A 69 -5.63 -10.94 6.10
CA GLN A 69 -5.15 -12.13 5.38
C GLN A 69 -6.21 -13.01 4.72
N ALA A 70 -7.43 -13.06 5.25
CA ALA A 70 -8.48 -13.94 4.73
C ALA A 70 -9.47 -13.21 3.81
N SER A 71 -9.59 -11.89 3.92
CA SER A 71 -10.70 -11.14 3.32
C SER A 71 -10.29 -10.29 2.12
N ARG A 72 -9.03 -9.80 2.07
CA ARG A 72 -8.59 -8.91 0.98
C ARG A 72 -7.09 -8.86 0.74
N PRO A 73 -6.67 -8.52 -0.50
CA PRO A 73 -5.28 -8.20 -0.80
C PRO A 73 -4.85 -6.86 -0.17
N VAL A 74 -3.58 -6.80 0.26
CA VAL A 74 -2.95 -5.59 0.82
C VAL A 74 -1.58 -5.38 0.18
N LEU A 75 -1.28 -4.14 -0.15
CA LEU A 75 0.03 -3.68 -0.62
C LEU A 75 0.63 -2.72 0.41
N ASN A 76 1.95 -2.78 0.58
CA ASN A 76 2.69 -1.94 1.51
C ASN A 76 3.92 -1.34 0.82
N SER A 77 4.11 -0.02 0.87
CA SER A 77 5.18 0.66 0.15
C SER A 77 5.67 1.91 0.87
N VAL A 78 6.92 2.29 0.61
CA VAL A 78 7.48 3.57 1.07
C VAL A 78 7.47 4.55 -0.11
N ARG A 79 7.11 5.82 0.13
CA ARG A 79 6.96 6.86 -0.90
C ARG A 79 8.20 7.01 -1.81
N ARG A 80 9.40 6.81 -1.25
CA ARG A 80 10.67 6.82 -2.02
C ARG A 80 10.74 5.71 -3.08
N LEU A 81 10.20 4.52 -2.80
CA LEU A 81 10.20 3.39 -3.73
C LEU A 81 9.19 3.59 -4.88
N GLN A 82 8.07 4.26 -4.62
CA GLN A 82 7.13 4.62 -5.68
C GLN A 82 7.70 5.70 -6.61
N GLU A 83 8.45 6.68 -6.09
CA GLU A 83 9.08 7.68 -6.93
C GLU A 83 10.23 7.08 -7.76
N THR A 84 11.03 6.20 -7.18
CA THR A 84 12.06 5.44 -7.92
C THR A 84 11.45 4.51 -8.96
N ASN A 85 10.40 3.73 -8.62
CA ASN A 85 9.72 2.88 -9.60
C ASN A 85 8.99 3.69 -10.68
N ARG A 86 8.37 4.84 -10.34
CA ARG A 86 7.79 5.76 -11.33
C ARG A 86 8.87 6.33 -12.26
N ARG A 87 10.03 6.71 -11.73
CA ARG A 87 11.16 7.19 -12.54
C ARG A 87 11.75 6.08 -13.43
N LEU A 88 11.85 4.85 -12.93
CA LEU A 88 12.35 3.70 -13.69
C LEU A 88 11.34 3.22 -14.74
N SER A 89 10.05 3.16 -14.42
CA SER A 89 8.97 2.82 -15.35
C SER A 89 8.67 3.94 -16.36
N GLY A 90 8.99 5.19 -16.03
CA GLY A 90 8.95 6.32 -16.98
C GLY A 90 10.17 6.41 -17.90
N CYS A 91 11.19 5.57 -17.74
CA CYS A 91 12.40 5.54 -18.56
C CYS A 91 12.39 4.50 -19.69
N ALA A 92 11.28 3.77 -19.90
CA ALA A 92 11.01 3.07 -21.16
C ALA A 92 9.93 3.89 -21.89
N GLN A 93 10.16 4.59 -23.00
CA GLN A 93 10.96 4.27 -24.18
C GLN A 93 11.57 5.57 -24.76
N PRO A 94 12.87 5.64 -25.15
CA PRO A 94 13.24 6.53 -26.25
C PRO A 94 12.61 5.97 -27.52
N GLY A 95 11.98 6.86 -28.29
CA GLY A 95 11.15 6.55 -29.43
C GLY A 95 11.78 5.58 -30.41
N GLY A 96 10.91 4.73 -30.97
CA GLY A 96 11.28 3.79 -32.01
C GLY A 96 12.02 4.50 -33.15
N ALA A 97 13.15 3.91 -33.53
CA ALA A 97 13.73 4.12 -34.85
C ALA A 97 12.67 3.72 -35.89
N SER A 98 11.93 4.71 -36.38
CA SER A 98 11.18 4.59 -37.62
C SER A 98 12.17 4.87 -38.73
N LEU A 99 12.79 3.80 -39.26
CA LEU A 99 13.49 3.84 -40.53
C LEU A 99 12.67 3.01 -41.52
N VAL A 100 11.75 3.72 -42.18
CA VAL A 100 10.98 3.36 -43.38
C VAL A 100 10.90 4.70 -44.10
N THR A 101 11.51 4.98 -45.26
CA THR A 101 12.06 4.19 -46.37
C THR A 101 13.18 5.02 -46.99
#